data_AF-A0A0U3LGB8-F1
#
_entry.id   AF-A0A0U3LGB8-F1
#
_cell.length_a   1.000
_cell.length_b   1.000
_cell.length_c   1.000
_cell.angle_alpha   90.00
_cell.angle_beta   90.00
_cell.angle_gamma   90.00
#
_symmetry.space_group_name_H-M   'P 1'
#
loop_
_entity.id
_entity.type
_entity.pdbx_description
1 polymer ?
#
loop_
_entity_poly.entity_id
_entity_poly.type
_entity_poly.pdbx_seq_one_letter_code
_entity_poly.pdbx_strand_id
1 'polypeptide(L)'
;MQEGPEQELSGQPLITEESIMPILTPPEHIQRSKVRDQAVTYTWRGTADYNKSNQKLMDQLSDLSASACLAFCSGLAEWVYWRLQDHTDFHAPLEMIEASWVAQSDIRYVKIPKVYEFEEREGQIDGVLLSVKDLVENALRAFNTSTGQNVKGYGVYLYHVARHVLVDKKPLDAWVKAVLARLKEHYAFEADQPKGEPVPRSAVDTTQPFDKAQSGKALDEFLESVDPAGNRYLCTPDEWAAKGLSDAPYRLA
;
A
#
# COMPACT_ATOMS: atom_id res chain seq x y z
N MET A 1 -14.05 61.79 9.61
CA MET A 1 -14.56 60.71 8.76
C MET A 1 -13.55 60.54 7.64
N GLN A 2 -12.69 59.52 7.77
CA GLN A 2 -11.73 59.13 6.74
C GLN A 2 -12.20 57.77 6.22
N GLU A 3 -12.53 57.72 4.94
CA GLU A 3 -12.88 56.52 4.19
C GLU A 3 -11.60 55.67 4.02
N GLY A 4 -11.65 54.42 4.49
CA GLY A 4 -10.57 53.44 4.33
C GLY A 4 -10.66 52.74 2.97
N PRO A 5 -9.52 52.32 2.40
CA PRO A 5 -9.48 51.77 1.04
C PRO A 5 -10.05 50.34 1.00
N GLU A 6 -10.93 50.11 0.03
CA GLU A 6 -11.42 48.80 -0.38
C GLU A 6 -10.23 47.92 -0.83
N GLN A 7 -9.97 46.85 -0.10
CA GLN A 7 -9.03 45.81 -0.52
C GLN A 7 -9.74 44.90 -1.52
N GLU A 8 -9.34 44.99 -2.79
CA GLU A 8 -9.70 44.04 -3.84
C GLU A 8 -9.16 42.65 -3.47
N LEU A 9 -10.06 41.74 -3.12
CA LEU A 9 -9.77 40.32 -2.97
C LEU A 9 -9.44 39.74 -4.35
N SER A 10 -8.14 39.70 -4.66
CA SER A 10 -7.54 38.99 -5.79
C SER A 10 -8.09 37.57 -5.87
N GLY A 11 -8.90 37.30 -6.90
CA GLY A 11 -9.41 35.97 -7.23
C GLY A 11 -8.25 35.00 -7.48
N GLN A 12 -8.08 34.04 -6.58
CA GLN A 12 -7.22 32.89 -6.86
C GLN A 12 -7.85 32.08 -7.99
N PRO A 13 -7.05 31.62 -8.97
CA PRO A 13 -7.56 30.81 -10.06
C PRO A 13 -8.12 29.50 -9.50
N LEU A 14 -9.34 29.18 -9.89
CA LEU A 14 -9.94 27.86 -9.73
C LEU A 14 -9.02 26.86 -10.46
N ILE A 15 -8.20 26.14 -9.70
CA ILE A 15 -7.52 24.96 -10.18
C ILE A 15 -8.64 24.01 -10.62
N THR A 16 -8.75 23.76 -11.92
CA THR A 16 -9.64 22.72 -12.43
C THR A 16 -9.06 21.40 -11.94
N GLU A 17 -9.67 20.84 -10.89
CA GLU A 17 -9.35 19.54 -10.29
C GLU A 17 -9.63 18.40 -11.28
N GLU A 18 -8.80 18.26 -12.32
CA GLU A 18 -8.47 16.91 -12.77
C GLU A 18 -7.58 16.32 -11.68
N SER A 19 -8.24 15.83 -10.62
CA SER A 19 -7.60 15.09 -9.53
C SER A 19 -6.90 13.89 -10.16
N ILE A 20 -5.58 14.01 -10.34
CA ILE A 20 -4.74 12.97 -10.92
C ILE A 20 -4.74 11.81 -9.95
N MET A 21 -5.58 10.81 -10.22
CA MET A 21 -5.73 9.66 -9.34
C MET A 21 -4.49 8.76 -9.41
N PRO A 22 -4.10 8.11 -8.30
CA PRO A 22 -3.03 7.12 -8.28
C PRO A 22 -3.25 6.03 -9.32
N ILE A 23 -2.13 5.53 -9.88
CA ILE A 23 -2.11 4.81 -11.17
C ILE A 23 -2.46 3.33 -11.00
N LEU A 24 -2.40 2.82 -9.77
CA LEU A 24 -2.76 1.44 -9.47
C LEU A 24 -4.16 1.11 -10.00
N THR A 25 -4.22 0.09 -10.83
CA THR A 25 -5.46 -0.55 -11.28
C THR A 25 -5.78 -1.78 -10.42
N PRO A 26 -7.04 -2.22 -10.34
CA PRO A 26 -7.38 -3.44 -9.62
C PRO A 26 -6.63 -4.65 -10.19
N PRO A 27 -5.91 -5.44 -9.38
CA PRO A 27 -5.30 -6.68 -9.83
C PRO A 27 -6.32 -7.67 -10.40
N GLU A 28 -5.91 -8.46 -11.38
CA GLU A 28 -6.78 -9.43 -12.07
C GLU A 28 -7.40 -10.46 -11.11
N HIS A 29 -6.68 -10.90 -10.08
CA HIS A 29 -7.24 -11.83 -9.08
C HIS A 29 -8.38 -11.20 -8.26
N ILE A 30 -8.33 -9.89 -8.00
CA ILE A 30 -9.41 -9.14 -7.34
C ILE A 30 -10.58 -8.96 -8.32
N GLN A 31 -10.32 -8.58 -9.58
CA GLN A 31 -11.37 -8.44 -10.60
C GLN A 31 -12.16 -9.75 -10.78
N ARG A 32 -11.47 -10.88 -10.95
CA ARG A 32 -12.09 -12.20 -11.12
C ARG A 32 -12.92 -12.65 -9.93
N SER A 33 -12.59 -12.17 -8.72
CA SER A 33 -13.31 -12.53 -7.50
C SER A 33 -14.68 -11.86 -7.37
N LYS A 34 -14.95 -10.82 -8.15
CA LYS A 34 -16.20 -10.02 -8.12
C LYS A 34 -16.54 -9.47 -6.73
N VAL A 35 -15.53 -9.25 -5.88
CA VAL A 35 -15.75 -8.74 -4.52
C VAL A 35 -16.31 -7.32 -4.51
N ARG A 36 -16.04 -6.54 -5.57
CA ARG A 36 -16.57 -5.18 -5.78
C ARG A 36 -18.09 -5.14 -5.90
N ASP A 37 -18.67 -6.15 -6.53
CA ASP A 37 -20.11 -6.20 -6.83
C ASP A 37 -20.95 -6.64 -5.61
N GLN A 38 -20.29 -6.99 -4.49
CA GLN A 38 -20.96 -7.51 -3.30
C GLN A 38 -21.45 -6.37 -2.41
N ALA A 39 -22.67 -6.49 -1.88
CA ALA A 39 -23.18 -5.55 -0.89
C ALA A 39 -22.30 -5.55 0.37
N VAL A 40 -22.11 -4.37 0.96
CA VAL A 40 -21.42 -4.22 2.25
C VAL A 40 -22.35 -4.69 3.36
N THR A 41 -21.95 -5.72 4.11
CA THR A 41 -22.79 -6.37 5.14
C THR A 41 -22.12 -6.49 6.50
N TYR A 42 -20.88 -6.05 6.65
CA TYR A 42 -20.14 -6.11 7.91
C TYR A 42 -20.43 -4.89 8.80
N THR A 43 -20.04 -4.98 10.07
CA THR A 43 -19.97 -3.83 10.99
C THR A 43 -18.53 -3.61 11.39
N TRP A 44 -18.11 -2.35 11.49
CA TRP A 44 -16.76 -1.97 11.89
C TRP A 44 -16.73 -1.41 13.30
N ARG A 45 -15.85 -1.96 14.14
CA ARG A 45 -15.63 -1.58 15.55
C ARG A 45 -14.18 -1.11 15.78
N GLY A 46 -13.48 -0.73 14.73
CA GLY A 46 -12.08 -0.32 14.79
C GLY A 46 -11.14 -1.47 15.12
N THR A 47 -10.17 -1.19 15.98
CA THR A 47 -9.04 -2.09 16.30
C THR A 47 -9.46 -3.49 16.76
N ALA A 48 -10.61 -3.61 17.44
CA ALA A 48 -11.12 -4.90 17.93
C ALA A 48 -11.42 -5.92 16.81
N ASP A 49 -11.69 -5.46 15.58
CA ASP A 49 -12.02 -6.36 14.47
C ASP A 49 -10.79 -7.01 13.85
N TYR A 50 -9.61 -6.38 13.94
CA TYR A 50 -8.37 -6.87 13.31
C TYR A 50 -7.22 -7.19 14.27
N ASN A 51 -7.23 -6.68 15.50
CA ASN A 51 -6.18 -6.93 16.49
C ASN A 51 -6.33 -8.33 17.09
N LYS A 52 -6.09 -9.34 16.26
CA LYS A 52 -6.19 -10.76 16.56
C LYS A 52 -4.88 -11.43 16.22
N SER A 53 -4.53 -12.47 16.98
CA SER A 53 -3.37 -13.29 16.68
C SER A 53 -3.71 -14.37 15.66
N ASN A 54 -2.75 -14.69 14.80
CA ASN A 54 -2.79 -15.83 13.91
C ASN A 54 -1.39 -16.43 13.85
N GLN A 55 -1.07 -17.30 14.81
CA GLN A 55 0.28 -17.84 14.97
C GLN A 55 0.74 -18.58 13.72
N LYS A 56 -0.15 -19.37 13.10
CA LYS A 56 0.17 -20.10 11.87
C LYS A 56 0.60 -19.17 10.74
N LEU A 57 -0.16 -18.09 10.51
CA LEU A 57 0.22 -17.10 9.48
C LEU A 57 1.52 -16.38 9.88
N MET A 58 1.69 -16.01 11.15
CA MET A 58 2.92 -15.39 11.65
C MET A 58 4.15 -16.28 11.44
N ASP A 59 4.03 -17.59 11.67
CA ASP A 59 5.10 -18.56 11.44
C ASP A 59 5.45 -18.61 9.95
N GLN A 60 4.45 -18.68 9.06
CA GLN A 60 4.67 -18.66 7.61
C GLN A 60 5.33 -17.37 7.13
N LEU A 61 4.94 -16.21 7.69
CA LEU A 61 5.55 -14.92 7.37
C LEU A 61 6.97 -14.78 7.94
N SER A 62 7.31 -15.52 8.99
CA SER A 62 8.66 -15.54 9.54
C SER A 62 9.67 -16.28 8.65
N ASP A 63 9.19 -17.08 7.69
CA ASP A 63 10.00 -17.73 6.67
C ASP A 63 10.29 -16.82 5.46
N LEU A 64 9.74 -15.60 5.42
CA LEU A 64 9.85 -14.66 4.29
C LEU A 64 10.79 -13.49 4.61
N SER A 65 11.42 -12.92 3.59
CA SER A 65 12.16 -11.67 3.71
C SER A 65 11.25 -10.50 4.09
N ALA A 66 11.82 -9.39 4.60
CA ALA A 66 11.01 -8.21 4.91
C ALA A 66 10.34 -7.60 3.67
N SER A 67 10.99 -7.62 2.50
CA SER A 67 10.44 -7.15 1.23
C SER A 67 9.24 -8.00 0.79
N ALA A 68 9.33 -9.33 0.95
CA ALA A 68 8.21 -10.24 0.71
C ALA A 68 7.06 -10.02 1.69
N CYS A 69 7.35 -9.77 2.97
CA CYS A 69 6.31 -9.39 3.93
C CYS A 69 5.62 -8.07 3.54
N LEU A 70 6.38 -7.06 3.08
CA LEU A 70 5.81 -5.78 2.64
C LEU A 70 4.95 -5.94 1.38
N ALA A 71 5.38 -6.78 0.42
CA ALA A 71 4.59 -7.08 -0.77
C ALA A 71 3.29 -7.81 -0.41
N PHE A 72 3.36 -8.76 0.53
CA PHE A 72 2.17 -9.43 1.06
C PHE A 72 1.20 -8.46 1.75
N CYS A 73 1.72 -7.53 2.56
CA CYS A 73 0.91 -6.46 3.18
C CYS A 73 0.23 -5.60 2.11
N SER A 74 0.99 -5.17 1.10
CA SER A 74 0.49 -4.32 0.01
C SER A 74 -0.64 -5.02 -0.78
N GLY A 75 -0.46 -6.30 -1.13
CA GLY A 75 -1.50 -7.08 -1.80
C GLY A 75 -2.75 -7.28 -0.95
N LEU A 76 -2.62 -7.51 0.36
CA LEU A 76 -3.77 -7.58 1.27
C LEU A 76 -4.53 -6.25 1.37
N ALA A 77 -3.80 -5.13 1.39
CA ALA A 77 -4.39 -3.80 1.41
C ALA A 77 -5.15 -3.52 0.10
N GLU A 78 -4.66 -3.98 -1.06
CA GLU A 78 -5.38 -3.90 -2.33
C GLU A 78 -6.72 -4.63 -2.28
N TRP A 79 -6.79 -5.83 -1.69
CA TRP A 79 -8.07 -6.54 -1.51
C TRP A 79 -9.11 -5.70 -0.79
N VAL A 80 -8.69 -4.96 0.25
CA VAL A 80 -9.61 -4.11 1.03
C VAL A 80 -9.98 -2.86 0.25
N TYR A 81 -9.00 -2.14 -0.30
CA TYR A 81 -9.26 -0.89 -1.01
C TYR A 81 -10.19 -1.11 -2.20
N TRP A 82 -9.84 -2.05 -3.09
CA TRP A 82 -10.63 -2.30 -4.28
C TRP A 82 -12.04 -2.81 -3.94
N ARG A 83 -12.21 -3.55 -2.84
CA ARG A 83 -13.53 -3.97 -2.36
C ARG A 83 -14.42 -2.78 -1.99
N LEU A 84 -13.85 -1.69 -1.47
CA LEU A 84 -14.60 -0.60 -0.85
C LEU A 84 -14.59 0.72 -1.63
N GLN A 85 -13.74 0.85 -2.65
CA GLN A 85 -13.54 2.12 -3.35
C GLN A 85 -14.81 2.77 -3.92
N ASP A 86 -15.79 1.96 -4.35
CA ASP A 86 -17.02 2.48 -4.98
C ASP A 86 -18.00 3.06 -3.93
N HIS A 87 -17.60 3.09 -2.65
CA HIS A 87 -18.37 3.55 -1.50
C HIS A 87 -17.69 4.69 -0.73
N THR A 88 -16.61 5.27 -1.24
CA THR A 88 -15.81 6.29 -0.55
C THR A 88 -15.18 7.29 -1.52
N ASP A 89 -14.83 8.47 -1.02
CA ASP A 89 -13.95 9.45 -1.69
C ASP A 89 -12.53 9.44 -1.11
N PHE A 90 -12.26 8.55 -0.14
CA PHE A 90 -11.03 8.54 0.61
C PHE A 90 -9.92 7.78 -0.14
N HIS A 91 -9.14 8.51 -0.94
CA HIS A 91 -8.08 7.96 -1.79
C HIS A 91 -6.74 7.72 -1.09
N ALA A 92 -6.51 8.31 0.10
CA ALA A 92 -5.27 8.17 0.84
C ALA A 92 -4.77 6.72 1.05
N PRO A 93 -5.64 5.71 1.29
CA PRO A 93 -5.18 4.33 1.38
C PRO A 93 -4.57 3.82 0.07
N LEU A 94 -5.12 4.17 -1.10
CA LEU A 94 -4.56 3.73 -2.39
C LEU A 94 -3.20 4.35 -2.67
N GLU A 95 -3.06 5.65 -2.39
CA GLU A 95 -1.78 6.35 -2.49
C GLU A 95 -0.73 5.72 -1.58
N MET A 96 -1.11 5.32 -0.35
CA MET A 96 -0.22 4.64 0.59
C MET A 96 0.16 3.23 0.11
N ILE A 97 -0.78 2.50 -0.52
CA ILE A 97 -0.51 1.19 -1.14
C ILE A 97 0.45 1.34 -2.33
N GLU A 98 0.29 2.35 -3.17
CA GLU A 98 1.22 2.64 -4.26
C GLU A 98 2.61 2.99 -3.72
N ALA A 99 2.67 3.83 -2.67
CA ALA A 99 3.92 4.13 -2.00
C ALA A 99 4.59 2.88 -1.42
N SER A 100 3.83 1.92 -0.89
CA SER A 100 4.42 0.66 -0.40
C SER A 100 4.95 -0.25 -1.49
N TRP A 101 4.39 -0.19 -2.70
CA TRP A 101 4.98 -0.83 -3.87
C TRP A 101 6.26 -0.12 -4.33
N VAL A 102 6.28 1.22 -4.35
CA VAL A 102 7.49 2.00 -4.69
C VAL A 102 8.63 1.73 -3.69
N ALA A 103 8.30 1.60 -2.40
CA ALA A 103 9.26 1.30 -1.34
C ALA A 103 10.02 -0.02 -1.52
N GLN A 104 9.51 -0.95 -2.35
CA GLN A 104 10.21 -2.19 -2.68
C GLN A 104 11.56 -1.89 -3.35
N SER A 105 11.60 -0.89 -4.21
CA SER A 105 12.81 -0.49 -4.93
C SER A 105 13.71 0.37 -4.05
N ASP A 106 13.15 1.42 -3.44
CA ASP A 106 13.88 2.27 -2.49
C ASP A 106 12.94 2.98 -1.52
N ILE A 107 13.10 2.72 -0.22
CA ILE A 107 12.28 3.35 0.82
C ILE A 107 12.43 4.88 0.85
N ARG A 108 13.52 5.44 0.32
CA ARG A 108 13.76 6.89 0.27
C ARG A 108 12.83 7.62 -0.68
N TYR A 109 12.21 6.91 -1.64
CA TYR A 109 11.18 7.45 -2.53
C TYR A 109 9.86 7.74 -1.79
N VAL A 110 9.70 7.24 -0.56
CA VAL A 110 8.44 7.36 0.20
C VAL A 110 8.55 8.40 1.29
N LYS A 111 7.52 9.26 1.37
CA LYS A 111 7.24 10.16 2.49
C LYS A 111 6.34 9.43 3.48
N ILE A 112 6.95 8.80 4.48
CA ILE A 112 6.18 8.23 5.58
C ILE A 112 5.64 9.41 6.41
N PRO A 113 4.30 9.57 6.53
CA PRO A 113 3.69 10.69 7.24
C PRO A 113 4.21 10.85 8.66
N LYS A 114 4.01 12.00 9.26
CA LYS A 114 4.23 12.18 10.71
C LYS A 114 2.90 12.13 11.46
N VAL A 115 2.99 11.96 12.78
CA VAL A 115 1.84 11.77 13.70
C VAL A 115 0.83 12.94 13.70
N TYR A 116 1.14 14.06 13.06
CA TYR A 116 0.25 15.24 13.00
C TYR A 116 -0.42 15.43 11.63
N GLU A 117 -0.19 14.53 10.66
CA GLU A 117 -0.71 14.61 9.29
C GLU A 117 -1.91 13.66 9.08
N PHE A 118 -2.60 13.28 10.14
CA PHE A 118 -3.71 12.34 10.07
C PHE A 118 -5.00 13.01 9.59
N GLU A 119 -5.63 12.38 8.61
CA GLU A 119 -7.04 12.62 8.30
C GLU A 119 -7.91 11.78 9.22
N GLU A 120 -8.83 12.42 9.94
CA GLU A 120 -9.86 11.71 10.69
C GLU A 120 -10.97 11.24 9.74
N ARG A 121 -11.20 9.92 9.76
CA ARG A 121 -12.17 9.25 8.91
C ARG A 121 -12.86 8.17 9.74
N GLU A 122 -14.20 8.19 9.76
CA GLU A 122 -15.01 7.34 10.63
C GLU A 122 -16.06 6.53 9.83
N GLY A 123 -16.74 5.61 10.51
CA GLY A 123 -17.83 4.83 9.92
C GLY A 123 -17.38 3.48 9.36
N GLN A 124 -18.32 2.79 8.71
CA GLN A 124 -18.14 1.39 8.30
C GLN A 124 -17.15 1.22 7.14
N ILE A 125 -17.09 2.18 6.23
CA ILE A 125 -16.21 2.14 5.05
C ILE A 125 -14.91 2.87 5.36
N ASP A 126 -15.01 4.16 5.60
CA ASP A 126 -13.88 5.07 5.82
C ASP A 126 -13.04 4.70 7.05
N GLY A 127 -13.66 4.21 8.12
CA GLY A 127 -12.93 3.71 9.29
C GLY A 127 -12.10 2.44 9.01
N VAL A 128 -12.55 1.58 8.09
CA VAL A 128 -11.74 0.43 7.64
C VAL A 128 -10.58 0.93 6.80
N LEU A 129 -10.86 1.82 5.84
CA LEU A 129 -9.86 2.35 4.91
C LEU A 129 -8.77 3.14 5.63
N LEU A 130 -9.13 3.92 6.66
CA LEU A 130 -8.17 4.57 7.55
C LEU A 130 -7.27 3.54 8.24
N SER A 131 -7.85 2.44 8.75
CA SER A 131 -7.08 1.38 9.38
C SER A 131 -6.14 0.68 8.39
N VAL A 132 -6.55 0.50 7.13
CA VAL A 132 -5.67 -0.03 6.08
C VAL A 132 -4.50 0.90 5.82
N LYS A 133 -4.76 2.20 5.60
CA LYS A 133 -3.72 3.22 5.42
C LYS A 133 -2.73 3.17 6.58
N ASP A 134 -3.21 3.21 7.82
CA ASP A 134 -2.35 3.21 9.01
C ASP A 134 -1.57 1.90 9.18
N LEU A 135 -2.15 0.75 8.85
CA LEU A 135 -1.45 -0.53 8.88
C LEU A 135 -0.34 -0.61 7.82
N VAL A 136 -0.58 -0.12 6.60
CA VAL A 136 0.45 -0.05 5.54
C VAL A 136 1.53 0.96 5.90
N GLU A 137 1.17 2.12 6.42
CA GLU A 137 2.12 3.12 6.92
C GLU A 137 3.04 2.52 8.00
N ASN A 138 2.46 1.82 8.97
CA ASN A 138 3.24 1.18 10.03
C ASN A 138 4.11 0.03 9.50
N ALA A 139 3.64 -0.72 8.49
CA ALA A 139 4.45 -1.69 7.77
C ALA A 139 5.66 -1.01 7.09
N LEU A 140 5.47 0.17 6.49
CA LEU A 140 6.55 0.96 5.89
C LEU A 140 7.55 1.47 6.94
N ARG A 141 7.07 1.95 8.10
CA ARG A 141 7.95 2.33 9.23
C ARG A 141 8.79 1.15 9.69
N ALA A 142 8.18 -0.02 9.84
CA ALA A 142 8.88 -1.24 10.22
C ALA A 142 9.91 -1.63 9.14
N PHE A 143 9.54 -1.56 7.86
CA PHE A 143 10.41 -1.86 6.73
C PHE A 143 11.61 -0.89 6.61
N ASN A 144 11.44 0.37 7.01
CA ASN A 144 12.51 1.37 7.04
C ASN A 144 13.56 1.13 8.16
N THR A 145 13.34 0.17 9.06
CA THR A 145 14.38 -0.26 10.01
C THR A 145 15.45 -1.10 9.31
N SER A 146 16.59 -1.35 9.96
CA SER A 146 17.67 -2.15 9.37
C SER A 146 17.24 -3.59 9.06
N THR A 147 16.34 -4.18 9.85
CA THR A 147 15.97 -5.59 9.73
C THR A 147 14.57 -5.82 9.16
N GLY A 148 13.66 -4.84 9.21
CA GLY A 148 12.28 -5.03 8.77
C GLY A 148 11.47 -6.03 9.59
N GLN A 149 11.96 -6.45 10.78
CA GLN A 149 11.40 -7.59 11.53
C GLN A 149 9.91 -7.47 11.89
N ASN A 150 9.39 -6.25 12.04
CA ASN A 150 8.01 -6.03 12.49
C ASN A 150 6.99 -6.01 11.34
N VAL A 151 7.42 -6.03 10.07
CA VAL A 151 6.52 -5.96 8.90
C VAL A 151 5.50 -7.11 8.92
N LYS A 152 5.93 -8.32 9.28
CA LYS A 152 5.05 -9.51 9.35
C LYS A 152 3.86 -9.38 10.31
N GLY A 153 4.00 -8.62 11.39
CA GLY A 153 2.88 -8.39 12.33
C GLY A 153 1.73 -7.64 11.67
N TYR A 154 2.06 -6.63 10.85
CA TYR A 154 1.07 -5.88 10.07
C TYR A 154 0.43 -6.73 8.98
N GLY A 155 1.14 -7.72 8.43
CA GLY A 155 0.57 -8.70 7.50
C GLY A 155 -0.56 -9.53 8.14
N VAL A 156 -0.43 -9.91 9.41
CA VAL A 156 -1.50 -10.61 10.15
C VAL A 156 -2.70 -9.71 10.37
N TYR A 157 -2.48 -8.44 10.74
CA TYR A 157 -3.57 -7.48 10.94
C TYR A 157 -4.32 -7.19 9.63
N LEU A 158 -3.59 -6.89 8.55
CA LEU A 158 -4.19 -6.66 7.23
C LEU A 158 -4.96 -7.88 6.73
N TYR A 159 -4.49 -9.10 7.00
CA TYR A 159 -5.22 -10.32 6.68
C TYR A 159 -6.59 -10.38 7.39
N HIS A 160 -6.64 -9.99 8.66
CA HIS A 160 -7.89 -9.93 9.40
C HIS A 160 -8.83 -8.83 8.89
N VAL A 161 -8.29 -7.65 8.52
CA VAL A 161 -9.08 -6.58 7.87
C VAL A 161 -9.68 -7.08 6.55
N ALA A 162 -8.85 -7.63 5.66
CA ALA A 162 -9.28 -8.16 4.37
C ALA A 162 -10.36 -9.23 4.53
N ARG A 163 -10.19 -10.19 5.45
CA ARG A 163 -11.22 -11.20 5.71
C ARG A 163 -12.51 -10.63 6.29
N HIS A 164 -12.44 -9.55 7.06
CA HIS A 164 -13.60 -8.94 7.71
C HIS A 164 -14.55 -8.30 6.71
N VAL A 165 -14.00 -7.60 5.71
CA VAL A 165 -14.80 -6.85 4.73
C VAL A 165 -15.34 -7.70 3.58
N LEU A 166 -14.77 -8.89 3.36
CA LEU A 166 -15.20 -9.79 2.30
C LEU A 166 -16.35 -10.70 2.76
N VAL A 167 -17.43 -10.71 1.95
CA VAL A 167 -18.59 -11.59 2.17
C VAL A 167 -18.16 -13.04 1.95
N ASP A 168 -17.63 -13.34 0.75
CA ASP A 168 -16.95 -14.62 0.47
C ASP A 168 -15.43 -14.48 0.67
N LYS A 169 -14.91 -15.24 1.63
CA LYS A 169 -13.50 -15.23 2.04
C LYS A 169 -12.66 -16.23 1.25
N LYS A 170 -13.30 -17.17 0.52
CA LYS A 170 -12.60 -18.25 -0.18
C LYS A 170 -11.61 -17.74 -1.24
N PRO A 171 -11.92 -16.72 -2.07
CA PRO A 171 -10.96 -16.21 -3.04
C PRO A 171 -9.70 -15.64 -2.38
N LEU A 172 -9.89 -14.86 -1.30
CA LEU A 172 -8.78 -14.32 -0.52
C LEU A 172 -7.94 -15.43 0.11
N ASP A 173 -8.55 -16.42 0.74
CA ASP A 173 -7.83 -17.52 1.38
C ASP A 173 -7.02 -18.35 0.39
N ALA A 174 -7.57 -18.58 -0.80
CA ALA A 174 -6.86 -19.24 -1.89
C ALA A 174 -5.68 -18.40 -2.39
N TRP A 175 -5.87 -17.08 -2.55
CA TRP A 175 -4.83 -16.14 -2.92
C TRP A 175 -3.71 -16.10 -1.87
N VAL A 176 -4.03 -15.95 -0.57
CA VAL A 176 -3.05 -15.95 0.53
C VAL A 176 -2.20 -17.21 0.49
N LYS A 177 -2.83 -18.39 0.36
CA LYS A 177 -2.10 -19.66 0.29
C LYS A 177 -1.13 -19.69 -0.90
N ALA A 178 -1.57 -19.26 -2.07
CA ALA A 178 -0.76 -19.27 -3.29
C ALA A 178 0.39 -18.25 -3.23
N VAL A 179 0.13 -17.03 -2.76
CA VAL A 179 1.14 -15.98 -2.59
C VAL A 179 2.19 -16.39 -1.56
N LEU A 180 1.79 -16.92 -0.40
CA LEU A 180 2.77 -17.35 0.61
C LEU A 180 3.68 -18.47 0.09
N ALA A 181 3.14 -19.43 -0.66
CA ALA A 181 3.94 -20.49 -1.27
C ALA A 181 4.96 -19.91 -2.27
N ARG A 182 4.50 -19.02 -3.16
CA ARG A 182 5.35 -18.38 -4.18
C ARG A 182 6.41 -17.46 -3.58
N LEU A 183 6.04 -16.63 -2.60
CA LEU A 183 6.99 -15.74 -1.92
C LEU A 183 8.02 -16.55 -1.13
N LYS A 184 7.63 -17.67 -0.49
CA LYS A 184 8.58 -18.55 0.19
C LYS A 184 9.57 -19.20 -0.79
N GLU A 185 9.13 -19.54 -1.99
CA GLU A 185 9.99 -20.12 -3.03
C GLU A 185 11.04 -19.12 -3.56
N HIS A 186 10.65 -17.87 -3.78
CA HIS A 186 11.48 -16.89 -4.48
C HIS A 186 12.13 -15.82 -3.59
N TYR A 187 11.57 -15.56 -2.41
CA TYR A 187 11.93 -14.46 -1.51
C TYR A 187 11.92 -14.92 -0.04
N ALA A 188 12.54 -16.07 0.20
CA ALA A 188 12.71 -16.61 1.56
C ALA A 188 13.54 -15.66 2.44
N PHE A 189 13.38 -15.80 3.75
CA PHE A 189 14.23 -15.14 4.71
C PHE A 189 15.66 -15.69 4.66
N GLU A 190 16.65 -14.78 4.58
CA GLU A 190 18.07 -15.08 4.70
C GLU A 190 18.66 -14.24 5.84
N ALA A 191 19.41 -14.87 6.75
CA ALA A 191 19.84 -14.22 7.99
C ALA A 191 20.87 -13.09 7.76
N ASP A 192 21.68 -13.20 6.71
CA ASP A 192 22.64 -12.20 6.26
C ASP A 192 22.00 -11.10 5.40
N GLN A 193 20.82 -11.34 4.84
CA GLN A 193 20.04 -10.35 4.09
C GLN A 193 18.57 -10.30 4.57
N PRO A 194 18.29 -9.83 5.81
CA PRO A 194 16.94 -9.89 6.39
C PRO A 194 15.84 -9.20 5.56
N LYS A 195 16.20 -8.14 4.83
CA LYS A 195 15.26 -7.45 3.92
C LYS A 195 14.97 -8.26 2.67
N GLY A 196 15.95 -8.99 2.16
CA GLY A 196 15.90 -9.69 0.88
C GLY A 196 15.78 -8.75 -0.32
N GLU A 197 15.67 -9.35 -1.50
CA GLU A 197 15.51 -8.63 -2.76
C GLU A 197 14.14 -7.92 -2.85
N PRO A 198 14.06 -6.79 -3.59
CA PRO A 198 12.79 -6.15 -3.94
C PRO A 198 11.78 -7.11 -4.57
N VAL A 199 10.51 -6.98 -4.20
CA VAL A 199 9.43 -7.86 -4.69
C VAL A 199 8.47 -7.08 -5.59
N PRO A 200 8.36 -7.40 -6.90
CA PRO A 200 7.43 -6.73 -7.79
C PRO A 200 5.97 -7.09 -7.45
N ARG A 201 5.05 -6.20 -7.80
CA ARG A 201 3.60 -6.43 -7.68
C ARG A 201 3.14 -7.70 -8.41
N SER A 202 3.78 -8.06 -9.53
CA SER A 202 3.49 -9.29 -10.28
C SER A 202 3.77 -10.57 -9.47
N ALA A 203 4.66 -10.53 -8.47
CA ALA A 203 4.91 -11.68 -7.60
C ALA A 203 3.67 -12.08 -6.79
N VAL A 204 2.81 -11.12 -6.44
CA VAL A 204 1.56 -11.41 -5.70
C VAL A 204 0.34 -11.60 -6.60
N ASP A 205 0.49 -11.48 -7.93
CA ASP A 205 -0.58 -11.80 -8.87
C ASP A 205 -0.61 -13.29 -9.20
N THR A 206 -1.52 -14.01 -8.56
CA THR A 206 -1.66 -15.47 -8.73
C THR A 206 -2.36 -15.87 -10.02
N THR A 207 -2.80 -14.92 -10.85
CA THR A 207 -3.50 -15.22 -12.12
C THR A 207 -2.55 -15.51 -13.28
N GLN A 208 -1.27 -15.19 -13.11
CA GLN A 208 -0.22 -15.40 -14.10
C GLN A 208 0.92 -16.23 -13.50
N PRO A 209 1.64 -17.01 -14.33
CA PRO A 209 2.93 -17.56 -13.94
C PRO A 209 3.87 -16.44 -13.51
N PHE A 210 4.68 -16.70 -12.49
CA PHE A 210 5.69 -15.75 -12.02
C PHE A 210 7.07 -16.24 -12.42
N ASP A 211 7.86 -15.35 -13.02
CA ASP A 211 9.26 -15.59 -13.35
C ASP A 211 10.13 -14.60 -12.55
N LYS A 212 10.88 -15.11 -11.57
CA LYS A 212 11.76 -14.30 -10.73
C LYS A 212 12.79 -13.52 -11.56
N ALA A 213 13.24 -14.05 -12.70
CA ALA A 213 14.22 -13.38 -13.55
C ALA A 213 13.68 -12.07 -14.18
N GLN A 214 12.35 -11.90 -14.27
CA GLN A 214 11.72 -10.68 -14.76
C GLN A 214 11.48 -9.63 -13.67
N SER A 215 11.86 -9.89 -12.42
CA SER A 215 11.50 -9.02 -11.29
C SER A 215 12.06 -7.61 -11.43
N GLY A 216 13.33 -7.47 -11.82
CA GLY A 216 13.95 -6.17 -12.04
C GLY A 216 13.21 -5.37 -13.12
N LYS A 217 12.98 -5.99 -14.28
CA LYS A 217 12.22 -5.35 -15.36
C LYS A 217 10.83 -4.90 -14.92
N ALA A 218 10.09 -5.76 -14.20
CA ALA A 218 8.75 -5.44 -13.72
C ALA A 218 8.73 -4.28 -12.69
N LEU A 219 9.77 -4.19 -11.85
CA LEU A 219 9.94 -3.07 -10.91
C LEU A 219 10.30 -1.78 -11.64
N ASP A 220 11.20 -1.82 -12.63
CA ASP A 220 11.54 -0.65 -13.45
C ASP A 220 10.32 -0.12 -14.21
N GLU A 221 9.58 -1.00 -14.89
CA GLU A 221 8.34 -0.62 -15.60
C GLU A 221 7.30 -0.02 -14.65
N PHE A 222 7.18 -0.56 -13.44
CA PHE A 222 6.31 0.01 -12.41
C PHE A 222 6.78 1.41 -12.00
N LEU A 223 8.06 1.60 -11.68
CA LEU A 223 8.61 2.89 -11.28
C LEU A 223 8.48 3.95 -12.40
N GLU A 224 8.67 3.57 -13.66
CA GLU A 224 8.46 4.46 -14.81
C GLU A 224 7.01 4.92 -14.95
N SER A 225 6.06 4.10 -14.50
CA SER A 225 4.64 4.43 -14.54
C SER A 225 4.18 5.30 -13.38
N VAL A 226 4.99 5.47 -12.32
CA VAL A 226 4.58 6.20 -11.11
C VAL A 226 4.50 7.70 -11.39
N ASP A 227 3.44 8.34 -10.85
CA ASP A 227 3.31 9.80 -10.81
C ASP A 227 3.50 10.32 -9.37
N PRO A 228 4.69 10.84 -9.03
CA PRO A 228 4.95 11.38 -7.70
C PRO A 228 4.15 12.63 -7.36
N ALA A 229 3.66 13.38 -8.37
CA ALA A 229 2.89 14.61 -8.13
C ALA A 229 1.44 14.29 -7.72
N GLY A 230 0.86 13.22 -8.26
CA GLY A 230 -0.47 12.72 -7.90
C GLY A 230 -0.55 11.93 -6.59
N ASN A 231 0.59 11.59 -5.97
CA ASN A 231 0.63 10.78 -4.75
C ASN A 231 1.35 11.51 -3.62
N ARG A 232 0.59 11.92 -2.59
CA ARG A 232 1.12 12.70 -1.46
C ARG A 232 2.20 11.97 -0.63
N TYR A 233 2.28 10.65 -0.72
CA TYR A 233 3.24 9.83 0.02
C TYR A 233 4.51 9.53 -0.78
N LEU A 234 4.67 10.10 -1.97
CA LEU A 234 5.85 9.94 -2.82
C LEU A 234 6.72 11.20 -2.83
N CYS A 235 8.04 11.01 -2.86
CA CYS A 235 9.01 12.10 -2.96
C CYS A 235 9.08 12.60 -4.41
N THR A 236 8.69 13.84 -4.64
CA THR A 236 8.88 14.48 -5.95
C THR A 236 10.37 14.56 -6.33
N PRO A 237 10.70 14.69 -7.63
CA PRO A 237 12.10 14.87 -8.04
C PRO A 237 12.80 16.06 -7.37
N ASP A 238 12.09 17.15 -7.11
CA ASP A 238 12.63 18.31 -6.41
C ASP A 238 12.93 18.01 -4.94
N GLU A 239 12.01 17.32 -4.24
CA GLU A 239 12.24 16.85 -2.87
C GLU A 239 13.40 15.85 -2.80
N TRP A 240 13.58 15.02 -3.82
CA TRP A 240 14.69 14.08 -3.95
C TRP A 240 16.03 14.80 -4.12
N ALA A 241 16.11 15.77 -5.04
CA ALA A 241 17.29 16.59 -5.25
C ALA A 241 17.65 17.42 -4.00
N ALA A 242 16.65 17.94 -3.29
CA ALA A 242 16.85 18.68 -2.04
C ALA A 242 17.46 17.82 -0.91
N LYS A 243 17.31 16.49 -0.97
CA LYS A 243 18.00 15.55 -0.07
C LYS A 243 19.47 15.30 -0.43
N GLY A 244 19.98 15.94 -1.49
CA GLY A 244 21.36 15.77 -1.97
C GLY A 244 21.59 14.46 -2.73
N LEU A 245 20.53 13.85 -3.24
CA LEU A 245 20.60 12.62 -4.03
C LEU A 245 20.75 13.01 -5.51
N SER A 246 21.84 12.57 -6.14
CA SER A 246 22.23 12.98 -7.50
C SER A 246 21.59 12.16 -8.61
N ASP A 247 21.10 10.97 -8.29
CA ASP A 247 20.57 10.03 -9.27
C ASP A 247 19.12 10.39 -9.59
N ALA A 248 18.69 10.09 -10.82
CA ALA A 248 17.29 10.26 -11.21
C ALA A 248 16.42 9.36 -10.32
N PRO A 249 15.41 9.91 -9.61
CA PRO A 249 14.53 9.09 -8.79
C PRO A 249 13.67 8.18 -9.67
N TYR A 250 13.02 7.19 -9.05
CA TYR A 250 12.13 6.22 -9.73
C TYR A 250 12.87 5.39 -10.79
N ARG A 251 14.08 4.96 -10.45
CA ARG A 251 14.86 3.95 -11.17
C ARG A 251 15.30 2.86 -10.19
N LEU A 252 15.45 1.62 -10.66
CA LEU A 252 16.20 0.62 -9.89
C LEU A 252 17.67 1.06 -9.79
N ALA A 253 18.20 1.00 -8.57
CA ALA A 253 19.58 1.31 -8.24
C ALA A 253 20.53 0.15 -8.55
#